data_AF-A0A1Q3WZ80-F1
#
_entry.id   AF-A0A1Q3WZ80-F1
#
_cell.length_a   1.000
_cell.length_b   1.000
_cell.length_c   1.000
_cell.angle_alpha   90.00
_cell.angle_beta   90.00
_cell.angle_gamma   90.00
#
_symmetry.space_group_name_H-M   'P 1'
#
loop_
_entity.id
_entity.type
_entity.pdbx_description
1 polymer ?
#
loop_
_entity_poly.entity_id
_entity_poly.type
_entity_poly.pdbx_seq_one_letter_code
_entity_poly.pdbx_strand_id
1 'polypeptide(L)'
;MAANRLHDDLLVDFKDQKELINEQIKIFEPIAESLSRPAAIHLLGQGTLIVMEIVCYLLFLAAIAATILVGTVFPFHMLDDIYAAVPLSSHEVRDSVVILSVVLRGLVIFIGFLFLLLAFNISSIRKKNKILSVAGKHLKTLVGQHLRRKAAIDTIEQRHFVELPEIHVNQRINEIPNPGYGE
;
A
#
# COMPACT_ATOMS: atom_id res chain seq x y z
N MET A 1 7.07 -54.81 16.74
CA MET A 1 5.81 -54.05 16.93
C MET A 1 6.04 -52.55 17.16
N ALA A 2 7.10 -52.11 17.87
CA ALA A 2 7.40 -50.68 18.02
C ALA A 2 7.77 -49.95 16.71
N ALA A 3 8.47 -50.63 15.78
CA ALA A 3 8.86 -50.05 14.49
C ALA A 3 7.67 -49.73 13.56
N ASN A 4 6.61 -50.56 13.58
CA ASN A 4 5.40 -50.29 12.79
C ASN A 4 4.61 -49.11 13.36
N ARG A 5 4.52 -48.98 14.69
CA ARG A 5 3.90 -47.81 15.34
C ARG A 5 4.64 -46.51 15.03
N LEU A 6 5.97 -46.54 15.03
CA LEU A 6 6.77 -45.37 14.67
C LEU A 6 6.61 -44.98 13.19
N HIS A 7 6.47 -45.97 12.31
CA HIS A 7 6.21 -45.74 10.88
C HIS A 7 4.82 -45.13 10.65
N ASP A 8 3.80 -45.65 11.35
CA ASP A 8 2.44 -45.12 11.29
C ASP A 8 2.35 -43.70 11.88
N ASP A 9 3.02 -43.43 13.00
CA ASP A 9 3.10 -42.07 13.59
C ASP A 9 3.80 -41.08 12.64
N LEU A 10 4.88 -41.50 11.97
CA LEU A 10 5.58 -40.67 10.97
C LEU A 10 4.70 -40.39 9.75
N LEU A 11 3.88 -41.36 9.33
CA LEU A 11 2.91 -41.21 8.25
C LEU A 11 1.80 -40.22 8.58
N VAL A 12 1.30 -40.26 9.82
CA VAL A 12 0.29 -39.33 10.32
C VAL A 12 0.86 -37.92 10.41
N ASP A 13 2.04 -37.74 11.04
CA ASP A 13 2.69 -36.43 11.14
C ASP A 13 3.01 -35.83 9.76
N PHE A 14 3.41 -36.66 8.78
CA PHE A 14 3.66 -36.20 7.42
C PHE A 14 2.38 -35.72 6.71
N LYS A 15 1.26 -36.43 6.91
CA LYS A 15 -0.05 -36.02 6.37
C LYS A 15 -0.55 -34.73 7.03
N ASP A 16 -0.41 -34.61 8.33
CA ASP A 16 -0.78 -33.40 9.09
C ASP A 16 0.04 -32.19 8.64
N GLN A 17 1.34 -32.35 8.41
CA GLN A 17 2.20 -31.30 7.85
C GLN A 17 1.80 -30.89 6.43
N LYS A 18 1.39 -31.85 5.59
CA LYS A 18 0.91 -31.57 4.23
C LYS A 18 -0.41 -30.80 4.25
N GLU A 19 -1.33 -31.17 5.11
CA GLU A 19 -2.62 -30.48 5.28
C GLU A 19 -2.42 -29.05 5.78
N LEU A 20 -1.60 -28.86 6.82
CA LEU A 20 -1.22 -27.54 7.35
C LEU A 20 -0.61 -26.63 6.27
N ILE A 21 0.31 -27.15 5.45
CA ILE A 21 0.92 -26.37 4.37
C ILE A 21 -0.11 -26.00 3.30
N ASN A 22 -1.05 -26.88 2.99
CA ASN A 22 -2.07 -26.64 1.99
C ASN A 22 -3.09 -25.59 2.45
N GLU A 23 -3.46 -25.62 3.73
CA GLU A 23 -4.29 -24.57 4.36
C GLU A 23 -3.57 -23.22 4.36
N GLN A 24 -2.28 -23.20 4.72
CA GLN A 24 -1.48 -21.98 4.69
C GLN A 24 -1.42 -21.39 3.28
N ILE A 25 -1.18 -22.21 2.24
CA ILE A 25 -1.17 -21.75 0.85
C ILE A 25 -2.53 -21.19 0.45
N LYS A 26 -3.63 -21.86 0.80
CA LYS A 26 -5.00 -21.41 0.48
C LYS A 26 -5.37 -20.07 1.13
N ILE A 27 -4.77 -19.74 2.28
CA ILE A 27 -4.93 -18.44 2.93
C ILE A 27 -4.01 -17.39 2.29
N PHE A 28 -2.75 -17.74 1.99
CA PHE A 28 -1.80 -16.78 1.45
C PHE A 28 -2.03 -16.43 -0.02
N GLU A 29 -2.59 -17.34 -0.82
CA GLU A 29 -2.84 -17.15 -2.25
C GLU A 29 -3.85 -16.02 -2.55
N PRO A 30 -5.02 -15.91 -1.91
CA PRO A 30 -5.92 -14.76 -2.12
C PRO A 30 -5.35 -13.45 -1.56
N ILE A 31 -4.49 -13.50 -0.53
CA ILE A 31 -3.79 -12.31 -0.02
C ILE A 31 -2.70 -11.89 -1.02
N ALA A 32 -1.99 -12.86 -1.60
CA ALA A 32 -0.99 -12.63 -2.63
C ALA A 32 -1.64 -12.12 -3.90
N GLU A 33 -2.78 -12.66 -4.30
CA GLU A 33 -3.54 -12.22 -5.47
C GLU A 33 -4.17 -10.84 -5.23
N SER A 34 -4.68 -10.53 -4.04
CA SER A 34 -5.22 -9.20 -3.73
C SER A 34 -4.14 -8.13 -3.57
N LEU A 35 -2.93 -8.47 -3.10
CA LEU A 35 -1.78 -7.57 -3.10
C LEU A 35 -1.11 -7.43 -4.49
N SER A 36 -1.13 -8.50 -5.29
CA SER A 36 -0.48 -8.54 -6.61
C SER A 36 -1.38 -8.09 -7.74
N ARG A 37 -2.72 -8.18 -7.58
CA ARG A 37 -3.64 -7.39 -8.38
C ARG A 37 -3.27 -5.95 -8.12
N PRO A 38 -2.83 -5.20 -9.15
CA PRO A 38 -2.55 -3.78 -9.04
C PRO A 38 -3.88 -3.04 -8.85
N ALA A 39 -4.51 -3.25 -7.69
CA ALA A 39 -5.76 -2.63 -7.33
C ALA A 39 -5.48 -1.15 -7.09
N ALA A 40 -5.85 -0.35 -8.08
CA ALA A 40 -6.37 1.00 -7.96
C ALA A 40 -5.44 2.23 -8.15
N ILE A 41 -4.18 2.10 -8.56
CA ILE A 41 -3.40 3.27 -9.07
C ILE A 41 -2.71 2.92 -10.39
N HIS A 42 -3.49 2.36 -11.30
CA HIS A 42 -3.00 1.88 -12.60
C HIS A 42 -2.64 2.98 -13.61
N LEU A 43 -2.59 4.26 -13.20
CA LEU A 43 -2.27 5.39 -14.10
C LEU A 43 -1.06 6.22 -13.67
N LEU A 44 -0.58 6.09 -12.43
CA LEU A 44 0.55 6.89 -11.96
C LEU A 44 1.61 5.95 -11.37
N GLY A 45 2.62 5.63 -12.19
CA GLY A 45 3.81 4.94 -11.72
C GLY A 45 4.46 5.67 -10.54
N GLN A 46 5.26 4.96 -9.74
CA GLN A 46 6.00 5.59 -8.63
C GLN A 46 6.79 6.83 -9.09
N GLY A 47 7.32 6.81 -10.32
CA GLY A 47 8.01 7.95 -10.93
C GLY A 47 7.10 9.16 -11.18
N THR A 48 5.88 8.98 -11.69
CA THR A 48 4.97 10.10 -11.95
C THR A 48 4.45 10.72 -10.65
N LEU A 49 4.26 9.94 -9.60
CA LEU A 49 3.92 10.47 -8.26
C LEU A 49 5.05 11.34 -7.70
N ILE A 50 6.32 10.95 -7.89
CA ILE A 50 7.48 11.75 -7.47
C ILE A 50 7.55 13.05 -8.28
N VAL A 51 7.37 12.97 -9.60
CA VAL A 51 7.38 14.17 -10.46
C VAL A 51 6.25 15.13 -10.05
N MET A 52 5.04 14.62 -9.85
CA MET A 52 3.91 15.45 -9.40
C MET A 52 4.13 16.06 -8.02
N GLU A 53 4.74 15.33 -7.08
CA GLU A 53 5.13 15.87 -5.76
C GLU A 53 6.08 17.07 -5.91
N ILE A 54 7.13 16.93 -6.75
CA ILE A 54 8.10 17.99 -7.03
C ILE A 54 7.43 19.19 -7.72
N VAL A 55 6.60 18.95 -8.73
CA VAL A 55 5.85 20.01 -9.43
C VAL A 55 4.95 20.78 -8.46
N CYS A 56 4.25 20.09 -7.54
CA CYS A 56 3.42 20.77 -6.55
C CYS A 56 4.24 21.65 -5.60
N TYR A 57 5.41 21.19 -5.16
CA TYR A 57 6.29 22.03 -4.33
C TYR A 57 6.85 23.22 -5.12
N LEU A 58 7.21 23.04 -6.38
CA LEU A 58 7.65 24.15 -7.25
C LEU A 58 6.53 25.17 -7.45
N LEU A 59 5.28 24.73 -7.66
CA LEU A 59 4.13 25.62 -7.79
C LEU A 59 3.82 26.37 -6.50
N PHE A 60 3.98 25.73 -5.34
CA PHE A 60 3.88 26.42 -4.04
C PHE A 60 4.93 27.52 -3.90
N LEU A 61 6.19 27.21 -4.24
CA LEU A 61 7.29 28.18 -4.20
C LEU A 61 7.08 29.30 -5.22
N ALA A 62 6.57 28.97 -6.41
CA ALA A 62 6.18 29.93 -7.43
C ALA A 62 5.04 30.84 -6.96
N ALA A 63 4.06 30.33 -6.20
CA ALA A 63 2.98 31.15 -5.64
C ALA A 63 3.51 32.15 -4.59
N ILE A 64 4.48 31.74 -3.75
CA ILE A 64 5.16 32.64 -2.82
C ILE A 64 5.92 33.72 -3.60
N ALA A 65 6.72 33.31 -4.58
CA ALA A 65 7.49 34.24 -5.42
C ALA A 65 6.56 35.21 -6.17
N ALA A 66 5.45 34.71 -6.71
CA ALA A 66 4.43 35.51 -7.39
C ALA A 66 3.86 36.57 -6.44
N THR A 67 3.56 36.22 -5.18
CA THR A 67 3.04 37.17 -4.19
C THR A 67 3.99 38.35 -3.96
N ILE A 68 5.30 38.13 -3.99
CA ILE A 68 6.32 39.18 -3.84
C ILE A 68 6.44 40.00 -5.13
N LEU A 69 6.38 39.32 -6.29
CA LEU A 69 6.55 39.92 -7.62
C LEU A 69 5.27 40.54 -8.19
N VAL A 70 4.14 40.50 -7.47
CA VAL A 70 2.84 41.05 -7.90
C VAL A 70 2.96 42.48 -8.44
N GLY A 71 3.81 43.33 -7.86
CA GLY A 71 4.00 44.71 -8.33
C GLY A 71 4.78 44.87 -9.64
N THR A 72 5.31 43.78 -10.21
CA THR A 72 6.16 43.80 -11.41
C THR A 72 5.64 42.92 -12.55
N VAL A 73 4.70 42.02 -12.27
CA VAL A 73 4.24 41.00 -13.23
C VAL A 73 2.87 41.38 -13.81
N PHE A 74 2.76 41.42 -15.13
CA PHE A 74 1.48 41.59 -15.84
C PHE A 74 0.57 40.36 -15.59
N PRO A 75 -0.74 40.52 -15.33
CA PRO A 75 -1.54 41.75 -15.39
C PRO A 75 -1.61 42.53 -14.06
N PHE A 76 -0.92 42.12 -13.01
CA PHE A 76 -1.14 42.63 -11.65
C PHE A 76 -0.61 44.04 -11.41
N HIS A 77 0.39 44.51 -12.18
CA HIS A 77 0.85 45.89 -12.11
C HIS A 77 -0.21 46.92 -12.54
N MET A 78 -1.22 46.51 -13.33
CA MET A 78 -2.30 47.39 -13.75
C MET A 78 -3.09 47.93 -12.54
N LEU A 79 -3.16 47.17 -11.44
CA LEU A 79 -3.82 47.64 -10.22
C LEU A 79 -3.03 48.78 -9.57
N ASP A 80 -1.70 48.72 -9.62
CA ASP A 80 -0.83 49.78 -9.08
C ASP A 80 -0.90 51.04 -9.97
N ASP A 81 -1.00 50.87 -11.29
CA ASP A 81 -1.21 51.98 -12.24
C ASP A 81 -2.58 52.64 -12.05
N ILE A 82 -3.63 51.84 -11.86
CA ILE A 82 -4.99 52.36 -11.55
C ILE A 82 -4.95 53.09 -10.21
N TYR A 83 -4.30 52.53 -9.20
CA TYR A 83 -4.15 53.19 -7.90
C TYR A 83 -3.43 54.54 -8.01
N ALA A 84 -2.38 54.63 -8.84
CA ALA A 84 -1.64 55.86 -9.09
C ALA A 84 -2.42 56.89 -9.93
N ALA A 85 -3.31 56.45 -10.82
CA ALA A 85 -4.11 57.30 -11.69
C ALA A 85 -5.40 57.85 -11.02
N VAL A 86 -5.84 57.27 -9.91
CA VAL A 86 -7.06 57.69 -9.21
C VAL A 86 -6.82 59.02 -8.44
N PRO A 87 -7.62 60.07 -8.69
CA PRO A 87 -7.47 61.35 -7.99
C PRO A 87 -7.76 61.23 -6.49
N LEU A 88 -7.04 62.01 -5.67
CA LEU A 88 -7.13 62.01 -4.21
C LEU A 88 -8.54 62.30 -3.65
N SER A 89 -9.41 62.92 -4.44
CA SER A 89 -10.80 63.23 -4.07
C SER A 89 -11.75 62.03 -4.09
N SER A 90 -11.39 60.93 -4.75
CA SER A 90 -12.23 59.72 -4.87
C SER A 90 -11.76 58.62 -3.91
N HIS A 91 -11.93 58.86 -2.61
CA HIS A 91 -11.56 57.91 -1.55
C HIS A 91 -12.23 56.54 -1.71
N GLU A 92 -13.51 56.48 -2.10
CA GLU A 92 -14.24 55.21 -2.28
C GLU A 92 -13.63 54.31 -3.37
N VAL A 93 -13.16 54.91 -4.46
CA VAL A 93 -12.53 54.19 -5.57
C VAL A 93 -11.16 53.66 -5.14
N ARG A 94 -10.39 54.46 -4.39
CA ARG A 94 -9.07 54.08 -3.90
C ARG A 94 -9.16 52.92 -2.91
N ASP A 95 -10.11 52.96 -1.98
CA ASP A 95 -10.33 51.87 -1.02
C ASP A 95 -10.76 50.57 -1.74
N SER A 96 -11.62 50.68 -2.75
CA SER A 96 -12.03 49.52 -3.57
C SER A 96 -10.85 48.86 -4.28
N VAL A 97 -9.91 49.64 -4.83
CA VAL A 97 -8.68 49.13 -5.48
C VAL A 97 -7.75 48.45 -4.48
N VAL A 98 -7.61 49.02 -3.27
CA VAL A 98 -6.80 48.40 -2.21
C VAL A 98 -7.41 47.06 -1.78
N ILE A 99 -8.72 47.01 -1.53
CA ILE A 99 -9.42 45.76 -1.16
C ILE A 99 -9.24 44.71 -2.26
N LEU A 100 -9.40 45.10 -3.53
CA LEU A 100 -9.21 44.19 -4.66
C LEU A 100 -7.79 43.61 -4.69
N SER A 101 -6.76 44.44 -4.48
CA SER A 101 -5.36 43.98 -4.47
C SER A 101 -5.07 43.02 -3.31
N VAL A 102 -5.65 43.27 -2.13
CA VAL A 102 -5.52 42.40 -0.94
C VAL A 102 -6.20 41.06 -1.20
N VAL A 103 -7.43 41.07 -1.73
CA VAL A 103 -8.18 39.84 -2.07
C VAL A 103 -7.40 39.02 -3.09
N LEU A 104 -6.83 39.66 -4.10
CA LEU A 104 -6.07 38.98 -5.14
C LEU A 104 -4.77 38.35 -4.61
N ARG A 105 -4.03 39.05 -3.75
CA ARG A 105 -2.86 38.47 -3.05
C ARG A 105 -3.27 37.32 -2.14
N GLY A 106 -4.38 37.47 -1.41
CA GLY A 106 -4.95 36.41 -0.58
C GLY A 106 -5.31 35.16 -1.37
N LEU A 107 -5.87 35.34 -2.57
CA LEU A 107 -6.19 34.24 -3.48
C LEU A 107 -4.94 33.49 -3.96
N VAL A 108 -3.86 34.21 -4.31
CA VAL A 108 -2.60 33.58 -4.73
C VAL A 108 -1.99 32.76 -3.58
N ILE A 109 -1.97 33.31 -2.36
CA ILE A 109 -1.50 32.59 -1.17
C ILE A 109 -2.36 31.35 -0.91
N PHE A 110 -3.68 31.48 -1.03
CA PHE A 110 -4.62 30.38 -0.85
C PHE A 110 -4.39 29.26 -1.86
N ILE A 111 -4.20 29.60 -3.15
CA ILE A 111 -3.85 28.64 -4.20
C ILE A 111 -2.52 27.95 -3.90
N GLY A 112 -1.50 28.70 -3.46
CA GLY A 112 -0.23 28.12 -3.03
C GLY A 112 -0.43 27.10 -1.90
N PHE A 113 -1.21 27.45 -0.89
CA PHE A 113 -1.53 26.55 0.22
C PHE A 113 -2.24 25.28 -0.23
N LEU A 114 -3.14 25.35 -1.22
CA LEU A 114 -3.76 24.16 -1.82
C LEU A 114 -2.72 23.25 -2.48
N PHE A 115 -1.74 23.78 -3.21
CA PHE A 115 -0.67 22.98 -3.79
C PHE A 115 0.20 22.29 -2.73
N LEU A 116 0.43 22.94 -1.60
CA LEU A 116 1.14 22.35 -0.46
C LEU A 116 0.36 21.17 0.16
N LEU A 117 -0.95 21.32 0.36
CA LEU A 117 -1.81 20.21 0.83
C LEU A 117 -1.82 19.05 -0.18
N LEU A 118 -1.86 19.36 -1.47
CA LEU A 118 -1.85 18.37 -2.54
C LEU A 118 -0.52 17.60 -2.54
N ALA A 119 0.61 18.28 -2.34
CA ALA A 119 1.93 17.65 -2.20
C ALA A 119 1.98 16.68 -1.00
N PHE A 120 1.42 17.06 0.16
CA PHE A 120 1.34 16.15 1.31
C PHE A 120 0.50 14.90 1.04
N ASN A 121 -0.63 15.06 0.36
CA ASN A 121 -1.49 13.94 -0.02
C ASN A 121 -0.77 12.99 -0.98
N ILE A 122 -0.09 13.52 -2.00
CA ILE A 122 0.74 12.72 -2.93
C ILE A 122 1.84 11.98 -2.16
N SER A 123 2.52 12.65 -1.24
CA SER A 123 3.58 12.04 -0.42
C SER A 123 3.05 10.88 0.44
N SER A 124 1.85 11.03 1.01
CA SER A 124 1.17 9.98 1.77
C SER A 124 0.82 8.78 0.88
N ILE A 125 0.27 9.03 -0.31
CA ILE A 125 -0.02 7.99 -1.31
C ILE A 125 1.25 7.25 -1.72
N ARG A 126 2.35 7.96 -1.98
CA ARG A 126 3.65 7.37 -2.32
C ARG A 126 4.16 6.42 -1.24
N LYS A 127 4.08 6.82 0.04
CA LYS A 127 4.49 5.98 1.17
C LYS A 127 3.65 4.70 1.25
N LYS A 128 2.32 4.83 1.13
CA LYS A 128 1.39 3.69 1.12
C LYS A 128 1.68 2.73 -0.05
N ASN A 129 1.91 3.26 -1.24
CA ASN A 129 2.25 2.45 -2.42
C ASN A 129 3.60 1.72 -2.27
N LYS A 130 4.59 2.37 -1.65
CA LYS A 130 5.89 1.73 -1.38
C LYS A 130 5.74 0.56 -0.41
N ILE A 131 5.00 0.75 0.68
CA ILE A 131 4.74 -0.31 1.67
C ILE A 131 3.99 -1.47 1.04
N LEU A 132 2.94 -1.18 0.26
CA LEU A 132 2.16 -2.20 -0.43
C LEU A 132 3.00 -3.01 -1.43
N SER A 133 3.86 -2.34 -2.20
CA SER A 133 4.77 -2.99 -3.14
C SER A 133 5.79 -3.90 -2.44
N VAL A 134 6.33 -3.46 -1.30
CA VAL A 134 7.28 -4.25 -0.50
C VAL A 134 6.58 -5.45 0.13
N ALA A 135 5.39 -5.26 0.71
CA ALA A 135 4.57 -6.35 1.25
C ALA A 135 4.23 -7.38 0.16
N GLY A 136 3.90 -6.93 -1.05
CA GLY A 136 3.60 -7.84 -2.18
C GLY A 136 4.81 -8.67 -2.59
N LYS A 137 6.01 -8.08 -2.60
CA LYS A 137 7.27 -8.81 -2.84
C LYS A 137 7.52 -9.86 -1.76
N HIS A 138 7.42 -9.50 -0.49
CA HIS A 138 7.63 -10.45 0.61
C HIS A 138 6.62 -11.59 0.60
N LEU A 139 5.35 -11.28 0.33
CA LEU A 139 4.30 -12.27 0.25
C LEU A 139 4.53 -13.24 -0.92
N LYS A 140 4.94 -12.72 -2.09
CA LYS A 140 5.32 -13.57 -3.23
C LYS A 140 6.52 -14.47 -2.91
N THR A 141 7.52 -13.97 -2.18
CA THR A 141 8.65 -14.81 -1.75
C THR A 141 8.22 -15.89 -0.75
N LEU A 142 7.31 -15.56 0.17
CA LEU A 142 6.83 -16.49 1.18
C LEU A 142 5.97 -17.59 0.54
N VAL A 143 5.03 -17.23 -0.33
CA VAL A 143 4.26 -18.19 -1.13
C VAL A 143 5.19 -19.07 -1.97
N GLY A 144 6.22 -18.49 -2.60
CA GLY A 144 7.23 -19.25 -3.34
C GLY A 144 8.00 -20.26 -2.48
N GLN A 145 8.31 -19.92 -1.23
CA GLN A 145 8.94 -20.83 -0.27
C GLN A 145 7.99 -21.96 0.15
N HIS A 146 6.72 -21.65 0.44
CA HIS A 146 5.72 -22.67 0.78
C HIS A 146 5.43 -23.62 -0.39
N LEU A 147 5.36 -23.11 -1.62
CA LEU A 147 5.23 -23.93 -2.82
C LEU A 147 6.43 -24.85 -3.05
N ARG A 148 7.66 -24.36 -2.83
CA ARG A 148 8.86 -25.20 -2.89
C ARG A 148 8.86 -26.28 -1.80
N ARG A 149 8.43 -25.95 -0.58
CA ARG A 149 8.29 -26.91 0.52
C ARG A 149 7.25 -27.99 0.20
N LYS A 150 6.10 -27.60 -0.36
CA LYS A 150 5.07 -28.53 -0.84
C LYS A 150 5.61 -29.45 -1.94
N ALA A 151 6.30 -28.90 -2.95
CA ALA A 151 6.89 -29.71 -4.01
C ALA A 151 7.95 -30.69 -3.51
N ALA A 152 8.76 -30.30 -2.52
CA ALA A 152 9.74 -31.19 -1.89
C ALA A 152 9.05 -32.34 -1.13
N ILE A 153 7.97 -32.05 -0.40
CA ILE A 153 7.13 -33.03 0.29
C ILE A 153 6.49 -34.00 -0.71
N ASP A 154 5.90 -33.50 -1.79
CA ASP A 154 5.30 -34.33 -2.85
C ASP A 154 6.36 -35.20 -3.55
N THR A 155 7.59 -34.70 -3.69
CA THR A 155 8.71 -35.48 -4.26
C THR A 155 9.16 -36.60 -3.32
N ILE A 156 9.19 -36.36 -2.00
CA ILE A 156 9.48 -37.37 -0.99
C ILE A 156 8.36 -38.42 -0.97
N GLU A 157 7.10 -38.00 -1.05
CA GLU A 157 5.95 -38.89 -1.17
C GLU A 157 6.05 -39.79 -2.40
N GLN A 158 6.36 -39.22 -3.56
CA GLN A 158 6.56 -39.98 -4.80
C GLN A 158 7.72 -40.97 -4.73
N ARG A 159 8.79 -40.67 -3.99
CA ARG A 159 9.96 -41.56 -3.86
C ARG A 159 9.80 -42.63 -2.79
N HIS A 160 9.03 -42.38 -1.73
CA HIS A 160 8.99 -43.25 -0.56
C HIS A 160 7.62 -43.87 -0.26
N PHE A 161 6.53 -43.36 -0.85
CA PHE A 161 5.16 -43.73 -0.47
C PHE A 161 4.26 -44.18 -1.63
N VAL A 162 4.76 -44.25 -2.87
CA VAL A 162 4.00 -44.77 -4.05
C VAL A 162 3.59 -46.25 -3.89
N GLU A 163 4.19 -46.98 -2.95
CA GLU A 163 3.91 -48.40 -2.71
C GLU A 163 2.90 -48.68 -1.58
N LEU A 164 2.40 -47.67 -0.86
CA LEU A 164 1.51 -47.93 0.29
C LEU A 164 0.03 -47.83 -0.11
N PRO A 165 -0.78 -48.89 0.12
CA PRO A 165 -2.19 -48.89 -0.21
C PRO A 165 -2.93 -47.82 0.62
N GLU A 166 -3.89 -47.15 -0.01
CA GLU A 166 -4.75 -46.16 0.66
C GLU A 166 -5.56 -46.82 1.79
N ILE A 167 -5.08 -46.73 3.02
CA ILE A 167 -5.89 -47.10 4.18
C ILE A 167 -6.92 -45.99 4.37
N HIS A 168 -8.16 -46.25 3.96
CA HIS A 168 -9.31 -45.43 4.28
C HIS A 168 -9.47 -45.37 5.81
N VAL A 169 -9.15 -44.21 6.40
CA VAL A 169 -9.34 -43.96 7.83
C VAL A 169 -10.84 -43.81 8.09
N ASN A 170 -11.51 -44.94 8.34
CA ASN A 170 -12.82 -44.93 8.97
C ASN A 170 -12.64 -44.56 10.44
N GLN A 171 -13.08 -43.35 10.79
CA GLN A 171 -13.25 -42.89 12.17
C GLN A 171 -14.11 -43.91 12.95
N ARG A 172 -13.50 -44.74 13.80
CA ARG A 172 -14.21 -45.37 14.93
C ARG A 172 -13.28 -45.63 16.13
N ILE A 173 -13.57 -44.87 17.19
CA ILE A 173 -13.72 -45.34 18.57
C ILE A 173 -12.41 -45.70 19.30
N ASN A 174 -11.93 -44.71 20.07
CA ASN A 174 -10.99 -44.93 21.17
C ASN A 174 -11.81 -45.36 22.42
N GLU A 175 -12.12 -46.65 22.52
CA GLU A 175 -12.59 -47.30 23.74
C GLU A 175 -11.58 -48.40 24.12
N ILE A 176 -10.45 -48.01 24.70
CA ILE A 176 -9.59 -48.94 25.44
C ILE A 176 -9.36 -48.32 26.83
N PRO A 177 -9.78 -48.97 27.93
CA PRO A 177 -9.56 -48.45 29.27
C PRO A 177 -8.06 -48.42 29.58
N ASN A 178 -7.60 -47.31 30.14
CA ASN A 178 -6.22 -47.09 30.58
C ASN A 178 -5.88 -48.02 31.78
N PRO A 179 -4.94 -48.97 31.67
CA PRO A 179 -4.61 -49.90 32.75
C PRO A 179 -3.61 -49.31 33.76
N GLY A 180 -3.65 -48.00 33.99
CA GLY A 180 -2.60 -47.25 34.71
C GLY A 180 -2.95 -46.69 36.09
N TYR A 181 -4.19 -46.84 36.57
CA TYR A 181 -4.55 -46.45 37.95
C TYR A 181 -5.46 -47.51 38.57
N GLY A 182 -4.81 -48.44 39.27
CA GLY A 182 -5.41 -49.47 40.09
C GLY A 182 -4.45 -49.79 41.22
N GLU A 183 -4.28 -48.82 42.13
CA GLU A 183 -4.18 -48.93 43.60
C GLU A 183 -4.19 -47.51 44.19
#